data_AF-A0A132PEJ2-F1
#
_entry.id   AF-A0A132PEJ2-F1
#
_cell.length_a   1.000
_cell.length_b   1.000
_cell.length_c   1.000
_cell.angle_alpha   90.00
_cell.angle_beta   90.00
_cell.angle_gamma   90.00
#
_symmetry.space_group_name_H-M   'P 1'
#
loop_
_entity.id
_entity.type
_entity.pdbx_description
1 polymer ?
#
loop_
_entity_poly.entity_id
_entity_poly.type
_entity_poly.pdbx_seq_one_letter_code
_entity_poly.pdbx_strand_id
1 'polypeptide(L)'
;MTPEEKASLAASRAAVDDLATAIVQGADPEEAASALAAARQANTQLDREALLNKIHMPDDAGEYEDALRRIMMRIPDGWGRWISCPRGWYPIVIDFDRSLAEIDPDYELHQVKEKYAGLRYYFGTSESIAEADRQRMDELVDEAEEKCERTCELCGEPRVRHTTPHGWYRTLCEACASAEQKGYEPVGELVNDLTAGMDGVWRVGCYGDAPESIWDLGRGEVTVDGERYSDYEVLAMPGVLRTWRLRPADGTVVESGVVAAIERVR
;
A
#
# COMPACT_ATOMS: atom_id res chain seq x y z
N MET A 1 -27.73 -0.94 -0.77
CA MET A 1 -27.94 -1.63 -2.06
C MET A 1 -28.96 -2.73 -1.88
N THR A 2 -29.82 -2.95 -2.86
CA THR A 2 -30.72 -4.12 -2.90
C THR A 2 -29.92 -5.39 -3.22
N PRO A 3 -30.47 -6.60 -2.96
CA PRO A 3 -29.84 -7.86 -3.39
C PRO A 3 -29.59 -7.93 -4.90
N GLU A 4 -30.50 -7.40 -5.71
CA GLU A 4 -30.38 -7.36 -7.18
C GLU A 4 -29.21 -6.48 -7.63
N GLU A 5 -29.04 -5.32 -7.00
CA GLU A 5 -27.91 -4.41 -7.26
C GLU A 5 -26.58 -5.02 -6.83
N LYS A 6 -26.56 -5.74 -5.70
CA LYS A 6 -25.38 -6.50 -5.27
C LYS A 6 -25.03 -7.58 -6.28
N ALA A 7 -26.02 -8.33 -6.76
CA ALA A 7 -25.82 -9.36 -7.77
C ALA A 7 -25.34 -8.77 -9.11
N SER A 8 -25.90 -7.64 -9.55
CA SER A 8 -25.45 -6.94 -10.76
C SER A 8 -24.01 -6.43 -10.65
N LEU A 9 -23.64 -5.83 -9.50
CA LEU A 9 -22.28 -5.38 -9.24
C LEU A 9 -21.29 -6.56 -9.16
N ALA A 10 -21.69 -7.67 -8.54
CA ALA A 10 -20.87 -8.89 -8.49
C ALA A 10 -20.65 -9.50 -9.89
N ALA A 11 -21.68 -9.55 -10.72
CA ALA A 11 -21.57 -10.02 -12.11
C ALA A 11 -20.65 -9.12 -12.95
N SER A 12 -20.73 -7.80 -12.77
CA SER A 12 -19.80 -6.84 -13.38
C SER A 12 -18.36 -7.07 -12.95
N ARG A 13 -18.10 -7.19 -11.63
CA ARG A 13 -16.75 -7.46 -11.10
C ARG A 13 -16.17 -8.76 -11.68
N ALA A 14 -16.94 -9.84 -11.67
CA ALA A 14 -16.52 -11.12 -12.23
C ALA A 14 -16.16 -11.02 -13.72
N ALA A 15 -16.99 -10.34 -14.53
CA ALA A 15 -16.72 -10.17 -15.95
C ALA A 15 -15.47 -9.29 -16.23
N VAL A 16 -15.20 -8.31 -15.37
CA VAL A 16 -13.96 -7.50 -15.44
C VAL A 16 -12.74 -8.33 -15.04
N ASP A 17 -12.83 -9.18 -14.02
CA ASP A 17 -11.75 -10.06 -13.59
C ASP A 17 -11.43 -11.13 -14.65
N ASP A 18 -12.44 -11.69 -15.31
CA ASP A 18 -12.27 -12.62 -16.43
C ASP A 18 -11.54 -11.95 -17.60
N LEU A 19 -11.92 -10.71 -17.94
CA LEU A 19 -11.22 -9.92 -18.95
C LEU A 19 -9.77 -9.63 -18.55
N ALA A 20 -9.52 -9.21 -17.31
CA ALA A 20 -8.17 -8.95 -16.82
C ALA A 20 -7.31 -10.23 -16.88
N THR A 21 -7.89 -11.37 -16.50
CA THR A 21 -7.24 -12.68 -16.56
C THR A 21 -6.88 -13.06 -18.00
N ALA A 22 -7.81 -12.92 -18.94
CA ALA A 22 -7.56 -13.20 -20.35
C ALA A 22 -6.41 -12.36 -20.91
N ILE A 23 -6.34 -11.08 -20.55
CA ILE A 23 -5.25 -10.19 -20.96
C ILE A 23 -3.91 -10.62 -20.35
N VAL A 24 -3.87 -10.88 -19.04
CA VAL A 24 -2.64 -11.24 -18.32
C VAL A 24 -2.08 -12.58 -18.80
N GLN A 25 -2.96 -13.53 -19.11
CA GLN A 25 -2.57 -14.86 -19.59
C GLN A 25 -2.24 -14.90 -21.09
N GLY A 26 -2.40 -13.78 -21.80
CA GLY A 26 -2.13 -13.71 -23.23
C GLY A 26 -3.09 -14.56 -24.06
N ALA A 27 -4.38 -14.56 -23.68
CA ALA A 27 -5.43 -15.25 -24.41
C ALA A 27 -5.46 -14.86 -25.89
N ASP A 28 -5.98 -15.76 -26.73
CA ASP A 28 -6.09 -15.46 -28.15
C ASP A 28 -7.07 -14.29 -28.40
N PRO A 29 -6.99 -13.64 -29.58
CA PRO A 29 -7.81 -12.46 -29.87
C PRO A 29 -9.32 -12.70 -29.81
N GLU A 30 -9.80 -13.92 -30.06
CA GLU A 30 -11.22 -14.26 -30.03
C GLU A 30 -11.71 -14.41 -28.59
N GLU A 31 -10.95 -15.11 -27.75
CA GLU A 31 -11.20 -15.25 -26.32
C GLU A 31 -11.16 -13.89 -25.60
N ALA A 32 -10.15 -13.06 -25.87
CA ALA A 32 -10.04 -11.71 -25.33
C ALA A 32 -11.21 -10.81 -25.78
N ALA A 33 -11.66 -10.93 -27.05
CA ALA A 33 -12.81 -10.19 -27.55
C ALA A 33 -14.13 -10.62 -26.89
N SER A 34 -14.29 -11.93 -26.62
CA SER A 34 -15.44 -12.48 -25.91
C SER A 34 -15.49 -11.97 -24.46
N ALA A 35 -14.38 -12.03 -23.72
CA ALA A 35 -14.29 -11.51 -22.37
C ALA A 35 -14.57 -10.00 -22.31
N LEU A 36 -14.09 -9.24 -23.30
CA LEU A 36 -14.37 -7.81 -23.43
C LEU A 36 -15.86 -7.53 -23.68
N ALA A 37 -16.50 -8.32 -24.54
CA ALA A 37 -17.92 -8.20 -24.82
C ALA A 37 -18.77 -8.51 -23.58
N ALA A 38 -18.43 -9.55 -22.82
CA ALA A 38 -19.07 -9.91 -21.56
C ALA A 38 -18.93 -8.78 -20.51
N ALA A 39 -17.73 -8.24 -20.32
CA ALA A 39 -17.48 -7.12 -19.42
C ALA A 39 -18.28 -5.86 -19.83
N ARG A 40 -18.33 -5.55 -21.13
CA ARG A 40 -19.15 -4.43 -21.65
C ARG A 40 -20.63 -4.65 -21.36
N GLN A 41 -21.16 -5.84 -21.65
CA GLN A 41 -22.56 -6.16 -21.45
C GLN A 41 -22.96 -6.08 -19.97
N ALA A 42 -22.15 -6.66 -19.08
CA ALA A 42 -22.38 -6.58 -17.64
C ALA A 42 -22.40 -5.13 -17.14
N ASN A 43 -21.56 -4.26 -17.71
CA ASN A 43 -21.51 -2.84 -17.32
C ASN A 43 -22.64 -1.98 -17.90
N THR A 44 -23.23 -2.34 -19.04
CA THR A 44 -24.38 -1.58 -19.59
C THR A 44 -25.63 -1.64 -18.72
N GLN A 45 -25.73 -2.62 -17.82
CA GLN A 45 -26.87 -2.79 -16.91
C GLN A 45 -26.71 -2.03 -15.59
N LEU A 46 -25.56 -1.40 -15.35
CA LEU A 46 -25.29 -0.69 -14.10
C LEU A 46 -25.72 0.78 -14.21
N ASP A 47 -26.64 1.19 -13.35
CA ASP A 47 -26.82 2.60 -13.04
C ASP A 47 -25.65 3.07 -12.16
N ARG A 48 -24.59 3.53 -12.82
CA ARG A 48 -23.34 3.92 -12.15
C ARG A 48 -23.56 5.07 -11.17
N GLU A 49 -24.39 6.04 -11.51
CA GLU A 49 -24.63 7.22 -10.67
C GLU A 49 -25.43 6.82 -9.42
N ALA A 50 -26.47 6.01 -9.56
CA ALA A 50 -27.20 5.48 -8.42
C ALA A 50 -26.33 4.58 -7.53
N LEU A 51 -25.40 3.81 -8.12
CA LEU A 51 -24.51 2.93 -7.36
C LEU A 51 -23.43 3.71 -6.60
N LEU A 52 -22.88 4.79 -7.15
CA LEU A 52 -21.88 5.61 -6.48
C LEU A 52 -22.37 6.14 -5.12
N ASN A 53 -23.62 6.57 -5.06
CA ASN A 53 -24.19 7.13 -3.83
C ASN A 53 -24.69 6.08 -2.84
N LYS A 54 -24.62 4.78 -3.17
CA LYS A 54 -25.02 3.72 -2.25
C LYS A 54 -23.85 3.30 -1.37
N ILE A 55 -24.17 2.93 -0.14
CA ILE A 55 -23.20 2.32 0.77
C ILE A 55 -22.76 0.97 0.21
N HIS A 56 -21.46 0.87 -0.09
CA HIS A 56 -20.73 -0.34 -0.43
C HIS A 56 -20.08 -0.87 0.83
N MET A 57 -20.87 -1.59 1.63
CA MET A 57 -20.38 -2.19 2.87
C MET A 57 -19.34 -3.28 2.55
N PRO A 58 -18.16 -3.28 3.20
CA PRO A 58 -17.21 -4.38 3.09
C PRO A 58 -17.81 -5.71 3.58
N ASP A 59 -17.50 -6.80 2.88
CA ASP A 59 -18.01 -8.13 3.24
C ASP A 59 -17.47 -8.64 4.58
N ASP A 60 -16.33 -8.11 5.01
CA ASP A 60 -15.64 -8.43 6.27
C ASP A 60 -15.96 -7.44 7.42
N ALA A 61 -16.95 -6.57 7.23
CA ALA A 61 -17.34 -5.56 8.22
C ALA A 61 -17.70 -6.17 9.58
N GLY A 62 -18.42 -7.30 9.61
CA GLY A 62 -18.76 -8.02 10.84
C GLY A 62 -19.36 -7.10 11.91
N GLU A 63 -18.76 -7.10 13.11
CA GLU A 63 -19.18 -6.27 14.25
C GLU A 63 -19.07 -4.75 14.01
N TYR A 64 -18.31 -4.34 12.99
CA TYR A 64 -18.04 -2.93 12.68
C TYR A 64 -19.10 -2.32 11.75
N GLU A 65 -20.05 -3.10 11.22
CA GLU A 65 -20.99 -2.67 10.18
C GLU A 65 -21.69 -1.34 10.52
N ASP A 66 -22.26 -1.23 11.71
CA ASP A 66 -23.00 -0.03 12.14
C ASP A 66 -22.11 1.19 12.23
N ALA A 67 -20.87 1.02 12.67
CA ALA A 67 -19.90 2.11 12.77
C ALA A 67 -19.45 2.55 11.37
N LEU A 68 -19.00 1.61 10.52
CA LEU A 68 -18.60 1.89 9.14
C LEU A 68 -19.74 2.53 8.33
N ARG A 69 -20.99 2.13 8.59
CA ARG A 69 -22.18 2.75 7.99
C ARG A 69 -22.28 4.23 8.34
N ARG A 70 -22.08 4.62 9.60
CA ARG A 70 -22.10 6.03 10.02
C ARG A 70 -20.99 6.83 9.35
N ILE A 71 -19.77 6.28 9.31
CA ILE A 71 -18.62 6.91 8.64
C ILE A 71 -18.92 7.14 7.16
N MET A 72 -19.43 6.12 6.45
CA MET A 72 -19.77 6.24 5.02
C MET A 72 -20.92 7.22 4.74
N MET A 73 -21.78 7.52 5.72
CA MET A 73 -22.81 8.55 5.57
C MET A 73 -22.24 9.98 5.59
N ARG A 74 -20.99 10.17 6.05
CA ARG A 74 -20.26 11.44 5.92
C ARG A 74 -19.70 11.66 4.51
N ILE A 75 -19.74 10.65 3.65
CA ILE A 75 -19.26 10.77 2.28
C ILE A 75 -20.33 11.48 1.43
N PRO A 76 -19.99 12.64 0.82
CA PRO A 76 -20.95 13.39 0.01
C PRO A 76 -21.38 12.62 -1.24
N ASP A 77 -22.53 13.00 -1.81
CA ASP A 77 -22.99 12.42 -3.06
C ASP A 77 -21.98 12.71 -4.19
N GLY A 78 -21.79 11.73 -5.08
CA GLY A 78 -20.86 11.77 -6.20
C GLY A 78 -19.45 11.23 -5.89
N TRP A 79 -19.09 11.04 -4.61
CA TRP A 79 -17.74 10.60 -4.21
C TRP A 79 -17.54 9.09 -4.17
N GLY A 80 -18.62 8.31 -3.99
CA GLY A 80 -18.54 6.86 -3.80
C GLY A 80 -18.51 6.48 -2.32
N ARG A 81 -19.61 5.92 -1.79
CA ARG A 81 -19.70 5.55 -0.37
C ARG A 81 -19.08 4.19 -0.08
N TRP A 82 -17.74 4.11 -0.06
CA TRP A 82 -16.98 2.91 0.30
C TRP A 82 -15.81 3.22 1.24
N ILE A 83 -15.38 2.19 1.97
CA ILE A 83 -14.16 2.18 2.77
C ILE A 83 -13.22 1.17 2.13
N SER A 84 -12.03 1.62 1.74
CA SER A 84 -11.05 0.79 1.02
C SER A 84 -9.81 0.51 1.88
N CYS A 85 -10.03 0.14 3.15
CA CYS A 85 -8.97 -0.28 4.06
C CYS A 85 -9.23 -1.70 4.60
N PRO A 86 -8.18 -2.45 4.95
CA PRO A 86 -8.32 -3.80 5.52
C PRO A 86 -9.00 -3.83 6.90
N ARG A 87 -9.68 -4.95 7.22
CA ARG A 87 -10.44 -5.14 8.47
C ARG A 87 -9.69 -4.79 9.75
N GLY A 88 -8.41 -5.13 9.83
CA GLY A 88 -7.59 -4.87 11.01
C GLY A 88 -7.46 -3.38 11.36
N TRP A 89 -7.78 -2.48 10.44
CA TRP A 89 -7.77 -1.04 10.66
C TRP A 89 -9.15 -0.45 11.00
N TYR A 90 -10.24 -1.21 10.89
CA TYR A 90 -11.59 -0.70 11.19
C TYR A 90 -11.69 -0.09 12.60
N PRO A 91 -11.17 -0.71 13.68
CA PRO A 91 -11.21 -0.08 15.01
C PRO A 91 -10.51 1.28 15.05
N ILE A 92 -9.37 1.41 14.37
CA ILE A 92 -8.60 2.66 14.31
C ILE A 92 -9.41 3.73 13.59
N VAL A 93 -9.94 3.41 12.42
CA VAL A 93 -10.74 4.34 11.60
C VAL A 93 -12.00 4.79 12.35
N ILE A 94 -12.64 3.90 13.13
CA ILE A 94 -13.83 4.22 13.92
C ILE A 94 -13.51 5.15 15.09
N ASP A 95 -12.45 4.85 15.84
CA ASP A 95 -12.03 5.70 16.96
C ASP A 95 -11.59 7.09 16.48
N PHE A 96 -10.91 7.12 15.34
CA PHE A 96 -10.46 8.33 14.69
C PHE A 96 -11.62 9.17 14.14
N ASP A 97 -12.58 8.58 13.40
CA ASP A 97 -13.79 9.28 12.94
C ASP A 97 -14.57 9.93 14.09
N ARG A 98 -14.70 9.22 15.22
CA ARG A 98 -15.32 9.77 16.42
C ARG A 98 -14.57 11.01 16.93
N SER A 99 -13.23 10.96 16.93
CA SER A 99 -12.40 12.07 17.40
C SER A 99 -12.50 13.30 16.48
N LEU A 100 -12.57 13.09 15.16
CA LEU A 100 -12.85 14.17 14.20
C LEU A 100 -14.25 14.76 14.41
N ALA A 101 -15.25 13.90 14.60
CA ALA A 101 -16.66 14.31 14.79
C ALA A 101 -16.90 15.08 16.10
N GLU A 102 -16.06 14.87 17.11
CA GLU A 102 -16.09 15.67 18.35
C GLU A 102 -15.61 17.11 18.13
N ILE A 103 -14.72 17.32 17.16
CA ILE A 103 -14.18 18.64 16.81
C ILE A 103 -15.11 19.36 15.82
N ASP A 104 -15.48 18.67 14.73
CA ASP A 104 -16.35 19.21 13.67
C ASP A 104 -17.43 18.18 13.34
N PRO A 105 -18.62 18.24 13.97
CA PRO A 105 -19.67 17.25 13.74
C PRO A 105 -20.11 17.12 12.27
N ASP A 106 -19.96 18.19 11.49
CA ASP A 106 -20.41 18.33 10.11
C ASP A 106 -19.28 18.11 9.08
N TYR A 107 -18.11 17.63 9.50
CA TYR A 107 -17.03 17.32 8.56
C TYR A 107 -17.45 16.26 7.53
N GLU A 108 -16.96 16.43 6.30
CA GLU A 108 -17.19 15.52 5.18
C GLU A 108 -16.03 14.55 5.03
N LEU A 109 -16.34 13.27 4.80
CA LEU A 109 -15.33 12.27 4.44
C LEU A 109 -15.23 12.19 2.91
N HIS A 110 -14.08 12.51 2.34
CA HIS A 110 -13.88 12.40 0.90
C HIS A 110 -13.45 10.98 0.49
N GLN A 111 -12.50 10.40 1.23
CA GLN A 111 -12.01 9.05 0.93
C GLN A 111 -11.21 8.48 2.10
N VAL A 112 -11.40 7.19 2.37
CA VAL A 112 -10.53 6.39 3.24
C VAL A 112 -10.01 5.16 2.51
N LYS A 113 -8.70 5.00 2.44
CA LYS A 113 -8.06 3.89 1.73
C LYS A 113 -6.72 3.48 2.33
N GLU A 114 -6.31 2.25 2.05
CA GLU A 114 -4.92 1.85 2.17
C GLU A 114 -4.11 2.35 0.96
N LYS A 115 -2.89 2.81 1.21
CA LYS A 115 -1.89 3.08 0.18
C LYS A 115 -0.47 2.91 0.74
N TYR A 116 0.34 2.07 0.09
CA TYR A 116 1.73 1.79 0.48
C TYR A 116 1.86 1.32 1.94
N ALA A 117 0.94 0.45 2.35
CA ALA A 117 0.88 -0.15 3.67
C ALA A 117 0.61 0.83 4.83
N GLY A 118 0.08 2.01 4.49
CA GLY A 118 -0.41 3.03 5.42
C GLY A 118 -1.84 3.47 5.08
N LEU A 119 -2.47 4.17 6.02
CA LEU A 119 -3.80 4.75 5.82
C LEU A 119 -3.69 6.05 5.01
N ARG A 120 -4.72 6.36 4.22
CA ARG A 120 -4.96 7.71 3.70
C ARG A 120 -6.40 8.08 4.02
N TYR A 121 -6.57 9.19 4.73
CA TYR A 121 -7.86 9.70 5.14
C TYR A 121 -8.02 11.16 4.68
N TYR A 122 -8.84 11.37 3.66
CA TYR A 122 -9.10 12.70 3.11
C TYR A 122 -10.46 13.18 3.61
N PHE A 123 -10.49 14.36 4.22
CA PHE A 123 -11.70 14.97 4.74
C PHE A 123 -11.81 16.45 4.35
N GLY A 124 -13.02 16.98 4.41
CA GLY A 124 -13.33 18.40 4.32
C GLY A 124 -13.90 18.89 5.64
N THR A 125 -13.53 20.10 6.06
CA THR A 125 -14.07 20.73 7.27
C THR A 125 -15.23 21.64 6.93
N SER A 126 -16.11 21.89 7.90
CA SER A 126 -17.15 22.89 7.79
C SER A 126 -16.57 24.31 7.71
N GLU A 127 -17.26 25.22 7.01
CA GLU A 127 -16.78 26.60 6.80
C GLU A 127 -16.57 27.38 8.10
N SER A 128 -17.22 26.97 9.19
CA SER A 128 -17.20 27.66 10.49
C SER A 128 -16.09 27.20 11.45
N ILE A 129 -15.28 26.21 11.07
CA ILE A 129 -14.26 25.66 11.97
C ILE A 129 -13.16 26.70 12.28
N ALA A 130 -12.67 26.73 13.52
CA ALA A 130 -11.51 27.53 13.87
C ALA A 130 -10.22 26.90 13.29
N GLU A 131 -9.24 27.73 12.91
CA GLU A 131 -7.97 27.22 12.36
C GLU A 131 -7.23 26.28 13.34
N ALA A 132 -7.31 26.55 14.65
CA ALA A 132 -6.71 25.69 15.66
C ALA A 132 -7.37 24.29 15.71
N ASP A 133 -8.68 24.22 15.49
CA ASP A 133 -9.41 22.96 15.43
C ASP A 133 -9.11 22.21 14.13
N ARG A 134 -8.98 22.92 13.00
CA ARG A 134 -8.51 22.36 11.73
C ARG A 134 -7.12 21.74 11.88
N GLN A 135 -6.17 22.46 12.49
CA GLN A 135 -4.83 21.94 12.76
C GLN A 135 -4.87 20.69 13.64
N ARG A 136 -5.71 20.69 14.68
CA ARG A 136 -5.88 19.52 15.55
C ARG A 136 -6.44 18.32 14.79
N MET A 137 -7.36 18.52 13.86
CA MET A 137 -7.87 17.45 13.01
C MET A 137 -6.78 16.88 12.09
N ASP A 138 -5.93 17.74 11.51
CA ASP A 138 -4.78 17.31 10.71
C ASP A 138 -3.79 16.48 11.56
N GLU A 139 -3.50 16.89 12.80
CA GLU A 139 -2.66 16.13 13.74
C GLU A 139 -3.25 14.75 14.08
N LEU A 140 -4.58 14.65 14.25
CA LEU A 140 -5.25 13.36 14.47
C LEU A 140 -5.15 12.43 13.25
N VAL A 141 -5.10 12.98 12.01
CA VAL A 141 -4.86 12.18 10.81
C VAL A 141 -3.47 11.57 10.87
N ASP A 142 -2.45 12.37 11.18
CA ASP A 142 -1.07 11.90 11.28
C ASP A 142 -0.94 10.78 12.32
N GLU A 143 -1.59 10.93 13.48
CA GLU A 143 -1.64 9.89 14.53
C GLU A 143 -2.32 8.60 14.04
N ALA A 144 -3.44 8.72 13.30
CA ALA A 144 -4.15 7.58 12.75
C ALA A 144 -3.35 6.86 11.65
N GLU A 145 -2.64 7.62 10.80
CA GLU A 145 -1.73 7.09 9.80
C GLU A 145 -0.58 6.32 10.46
N GLU A 146 0.10 6.91 11.45
CA GLU A 146 1.18 6.24 12.20
C GLU A 146 0.69 4.95 12.88
N LYS A 147 -0.48 4.99 13.52
CA LYS A 147 -1.08 3.82 14.16
C LYS A 147 -1.38 2.72 13.14
N CYS A 148 -1.98 3.06 12.01
CA CYS A 148 -2.21 2.13 10.91
C CYS A 148 -0.91 1.63 10.28
N GLU A 149 0.20 2.36 10.33
CA GLU A 149 1.53 1.90 9.93
C GLU A 149 2.20 0.97 10.97
N ARG A 150 1.59 0.78 12.16
CA ARG A 150 2.06 -0.16 13.20
C ARG A 150 1.07 -1.28 13.62
N THR A 151 -0.18 -1.30 13.14
CA THR A 151 -1.25 -2.28 13.45
C THR A 151 -1.73 -3.20 12.30
N CYS A 152 -1.61 -4.54 12.36
CA CYS A 152 -1.78 -5.51 11.26
C CYS A 152 -3.03 -5.23 10.43
N GLU A 153 -2.86 -5.10 9.11
CA GLU A 153 -3.97 -4.85 8.19
C GLU A 153 -5.07 -5.92 8.29
N LEU A 154 -4.71 -7.17 8.59
CA LEU A 154 -5.68 -8.26 8.63
C LEU A 154 -6.27 -8.48 10.02
N CYS A 155 -5.43 -8.62 11.04
CA CYS A 155 -5.88 -9.00 12.39
C CYS A 155 -5.92 -7.86 13.41
N GLY A 156 -5.29 -6.70 13.15
CA GLY A 156 -5.24 -5.59 14.10
C GLY A 156 -4.14 -5.68 15.18
N GLU A 157 -3.28 -6.69 15.16
CA GLU A 157 -2.18 -6.83 16.12
C GLU A 157 -0.92 -6.01 15.74
N PRO A 158 -0.08 -5.56 16.67
CA PRO A 158 1.15 -4.83 16.37
C PRO A 158 2.07 -5.55 15.37
N ARG A 159 2.65 -4.82 14.41
CA ARG A 159 3.46 -5.45 13.35
C ARG A 159 4.37 -4.49 12.56
N VAL A 160 5.08 -5.04 11.57
CA VAL A 160 6.02 -4.32 10.69
C VAL A 160 5.61 -4.37 9.22
N ARG A 161 6.20 -3.49 8.41
CA ARG A 161 5.95 -3.42 6.97
C ARG A 161 6.60 -4.62 6.29
N HIS A 162 5.92 -5.15 5.31
CA HIS A 162 6.36 -6.25 4.46
C HIS A 162 6.22 -5.84 3.00
N THR A 163 6.97 -6.53 2.15
CA THR A 163 6.89 -6.41 0.70
C THR A 163 6.85 -7.79 0.06
N THR A 164 6.24 -7.91 -1.11
CA THR A 164 6.42 -9.07 -1.98
C THR A 164 7.59 -8.83 -2.95
N PRO A 165 8.13 -9.88 -3.61
CA PRO A 165 9.11 -9.71 -4.69
C PRO A 165 8.65 -8.77 -5.82
N HIS A 166 7.33 -8.67 -6.03
CA HIS A 166 6.73 -7.81 -7.04
C HIS A 166 6.50 -6.36 -6.58
N GLY A 167 6.88 -6.01 -5.34
CA GLY A 167 6.82 -4.64 -4.81
C GLY A 167 5.48 -4.22 -4.22
N TRP A 168 4.62 -5.18 -3.89
CA TRP A 168 3.41 -4.91 -3.11
C TRP A 168 3.74 -4.77 -1.64
N TYR A 169 3.48 -3.61 -1.06
CA TYR A 169 3.65 -3.35 0.35
C TYR A 169 2.38 -3.64 1.13
N ARG A 170 2.53 -4.30 2.27
CA ARG A 170 1.50 -4.43 3.29
C ARG A 170 2.13 -4.44 4.66
N THR A 171 1.41 -4.00 5.67
CA THR A 171 1.92 -4.02 7.04
C THR A 171 1.17 -5.11 7.80
N LEU A 172 1.87 -6.23 8.02
CA LEU A 172 1.32 -7.53 8.43
C LEU A 172 2.11 -8.11 9.60
N CYS A 173 1.45 -8.86 10.49
CA CYS A 173 2.16 -9.74 11.42
C CYS A 173 2.64 -11.00 10.69
N GLU A 174 3.65 -11.69 11.24
CA GLU A 174 4.26 -12.87 10.63
C GLU A 174 3.24 -13.96 10.27
N ALA A 175 2.27 -14.21 11.16
CA ALA A 175 1.21 -15.18 10.93
C ALA A 175 0.33 -14.82 9.73
N CYS A 176 -0.05 -13.55 9.60
CA CYS A 176 -0.85 -13.06 8.47
C CYS A 176 -0.04 -13.00 7.17
N ALA A 177 1.23 -12.58 7.24
CA ALA A 177 2.13 -12.57 6.08
C ALA A 177 2.32 -13.99 5.51
N SER A 178 2.51 -14.97 6.39
CA SER A 178 2.63 -16.39 6.02
C SER A 178 1.33 -16.96 5.46
N ALA A 179 0.19 -16.64 6.07
CA ALA A 179 -1.12 -17.12 5.64
C ALA A 179 -1.51 -16.66 4.23
N GLU A 180 -1.08 -15.46 3.82
CA GLU A 180 -1.32 -14.92 2.49
C GLU A 180 -0.64 -15.73 1.38
N GLN A 181 0.45 -16.46 1.67
CA GLN A 181 1.21 -17.28 0.70
C GLN A 181 1.67 -16.48 -0.55
N LYS A 182 1.90 -15.18 -0.39
CA LYS A 182 2.32 -14.24 -1.46
C LYS A 182 3.80 -13.84 -1.37
N GLY A 183 4.57 -14.50 -0.49
CA GLY A 183 5.98 -14.17 -0.28
C GLY A 183 6.18 -12.80 0.36
N TYR A 184 5.34 -12.43 1.33
CA TYR A 184 5.56 -11.21 2.10
C TYR A 184 6.75 -11.39 3.03
N GLU A 185 7.74 -10.53 2.89
CA GLU A 185 8.93 -10.49 3.74
C GLU A 185 9.07 -9.12 4.39
N PRO A 186 9.56 -9.02 5.64
CA PRO A 186 9.71 -7.74 6.33
C PRO A 186 10.61 -6.75 5.57
N VAL A 187 10.29 -5.46 5.64
CA VAL A 187 11.13 -4.35 5.20
C VAL A 187 11.46 -3.43 6.37
N GLY A 188 12.55 -2.68 6.26
CA GLY A 188 13.13 -1.92 7.37
C GLY A 188 14.05 -2.77 8.27
N GLU A 189 14.33 -4.03 7.88
CA GLU A 189 15.31 -4.86 8.57
C GLU A 189 16.70 -4.24 8.43
N LEU A 190 17.37 -4.05 9.58
CA LEU A 190 18.75 -3.62 9.64
C LEU A 190 19.67 -4.84 9.76
N VAL A 191 20.63 -4.95 8.85
CA VAL A 191 21.61 -6.05 8.84
C VAL A 191 23.02 -5.50 8.97
N ASN A 192 23.91 -6.28 9.59
CA ASN A 192 25.32 -5.90 9.71
C ASN A 192 26.11 -6.21 8.43
N ASP A 193 25.72 -7.25 7.70
CA ASP A 193 26.41 -7.76 6.53
C ASP A 193 25.39 -8.05 5.44
N LEU A 194 25.57 -7.44 4.26
CA LEU A 194 24.80 -7.80 3.09
C LEU A 194 25.49 -8.96 2.38
N THR A 195 24.73 -9.99 2.00
CA THR A 195 25.26 -11.14 1.24
C THR A 195 24.52 -11.29 -0.08
N ALA A 196 25.17 -11.90 -1.07
CA ALA A 196 24.61 -12.06 -2.42
C ALA A 196 23.33 -12.90 -2.47
N GLY A 197 23.03 -13.69 -1.42
CA GLY A 197 21.80 -14.48 -1.33
C GLY A 197 20.63 -13.76 -0.63
N MET A 198 20.81 -12.50 -0.23
CA MET A 198 19.76 -11.70 0.43
C MET A 198 18.94 -10.97 -0.62
N ASP A 199 18.10 -11.71 -1.34
CA ASP A 199 17.21 -11.16 -2.37
C ASP A 199 16.43 -9.95 -1.84
N GLY A 200 16.31 -8.92 -2.68
CA GLY A 200 15.63 -7.67 -2.32
C GLY A 200 16.40 -6.43 -2.76
N VAL A 201 15.84 -5.28 -2.42
CA VAL A 201 16.47 -3.97 -2.62
C VAL A 201 16.93 -3.46 -1.26
N TRP A 202 18.21 -3.12 -1.17
CA TRP A 202 18.86 -2.71 0.06
C TRP A 202 19.42 -1.31 -0.07
N ARG A 203 19.10 -0.45 0.88
CA ARG A 203 19.75 0.84 1.04
C ARG A 203 20.96 0.68 1.93
N VAL A 204 22.12 1.13 1.45
CA VAL A 204 23.37 1.16 2.18
C VAL A 204 23.76 2.60 2.39
N GLY A 205 23.52 3.09 3.61
CA GLY A 205 23.90 4.44 4.04
C GLY A 205 25.33 4.48 4.57
N CYS A 206 26.03 5.58 4.31
CA CYS A 206 27.41 5.80 4.78
C CYS A 206 27.47 6.89 5.85
N TYR A 207 28.54 6.92 6.65
CA TYR A 207 28.83 8.03 7.56
C TYR A 207 29.28 9.27 6.78
N GLY A 208 29.01 10.45 7.36
CA GLY A 208 29.36 11.74 6.78
C GLY A 208 28.52 12.05 5.53
N ASP A 209 29.10 12.81 4.61
CA ASP A 209 28.44 13.22 3.35
C ASP A 209 28.69 12.22 2.21
N ALA A 210 29.15 11.00 2.52
CA ALA A 210 29.37 9.98 1.51
C ALA A 210 28.02 9.51 0.92
N PRO A 211 27.92 9.35 -0.40
CA PRO A 211 26.67 8.99 -1.05
C PRO A 211 26.17 7.63 -0.57
N GLU A 212 24.85 7.50 -0.42
CA GLU A 212 24.22 6.21 -0.24
C GLU A 212 24.25 5.39 -1.54
N SER A 213 24.07 4.08 -1.40
CA SER A 213 23.88 3.19 -2.54
C SER A 213 22.66 2.31 -2.38
N ILE A 214 22.00 2.00 -3.49
CA ILE A 214 20.86 1.09 -3.57
C ILE A 214 21.30 -0.18 -4.28
N TRP A 215 21.20 -1.31 -3.60
CA TRP A 215 21.56 -2.64 -4.10
C TRP A 215 20.29 -3.43 -4.39
N ASP A 216 19.90 -3.54 -5.65
CA ASP A 216 18.82 -4.41 -6.11
C ASP A 216 19.43 -5.78 -6.45
N LEU A 217 19.52 -6.65 -5.45
CA LEU A 217 20.10 -7.98 -5.59
C LEU A 217 19.21 -8.91 -6.42
N GLY A 218 17.91 -8.65 -6.49
CA GLY A 218 16.98 -9.39 -7.34
C GLY A 218 17.17 -9.12 -8.83
N ARG A 219 17.70 -7.94 -9.19
CA ARG A 219 18.03 -7.57 -10.58
C ARG A 219 19.52 -7.61 -10.89
N GLY A 220 20.38 -7.75 -9.88
CA GLY A 220 21.82 -7.59 -10.03
C GLY A 220 22.20 -6.17 -10.43
N GLU A 221 21.52 -5.16 -9.88
CA GLU A 221 21.78 -3.75 -10.15
C GLU A 221 22.25 -3.03 -8.86
N VAL A 222 23.23 -2.13 -8.99
CA VAL A 222 23.64 -1.22 -7.91
C VAL A 222 23.54 0.21 -8.42
N THR A 223 22.93 1.10 -7.63
CA THR A 223 22.88 2.54 -7.92
C THR A 223 23.67 3.31 -6.87
N VAL A 224 24.57 4.20 -7.30
CA VAL A 224 25.42 5.02 -6.44
C VAL A 224 25.39 6.44 -6.99
N ASP A 225 25.01 7.42 -6.17
CA ASP A 225 24.94 8.84 -6.60
C ASP A 225 24.17 9.06 -7.93
N GLY A 226 23.10 8.29 -8.14
CA GLY A 226 22.29 8.32 -9.36
C GLY A 226 22.87 7.57 -10.57
N GLU A 227 24.11 7.09 -10.52
CA GLU A 227 24.68 6.21 -11.54
C GLU A 227 24.33 4.74 -11.27
N ARG A 228 23.84 4.03 -12.29
CA ARG A 228 23.37 2.64 -12.19
C ARG A 228 24.31 1.68 -12.90
N TYR A 229 24.72 0.63 -12.19
CA TYR A 229 25.58 -0.44 -12.66
C TYR A 229 24.80 -1.76 -12.71
N SER A 230 24.83 -2.48 -13.82
CA SER A 230 24.16 -3.77 -14.02
C SER A 230 25.07 -4.88 -14.53
N ASP A 231 26.33 -4.55 -14.83
CA ASP A 231 27.38 -5.49 -15.22
C ASP A 231 28.67 -5.13 -14.48
N TYR A 232 28.87 -5.78 -13.33
CA TYR A 232 29.95 -5.51 -12.40
C TYR A 232 30.40 -6.77 -11.66
N GLU A 233 31.66 -6.77 -11.25
CA GLU A 233 32.21 -7.72 -10.29
C GLU A 233 32.17 -7.10 -8.90
N VAL A 234 31.59 -7.80 -7.91
CA VAL A 234 31.66 -7.37 -6.51
C VAL A 234 32.99 -7.78 -5.91
N LEU A 235 33.81 -6.81 -5.51
CA LEU A 235 35.11 -7.02 -4.87
C LEU A 235 35.00 -7.12 -3.35
N ALA A 236 34.03 -6.43 -2.76
CA ALA A 236 33.69 -6.50 -1.34
C ALA A 236 32.21 -6.13 -1.15
N MET A 237 31.45 -6.99 -0.48
CA MET A 237 30.05 -6.73 -0.15
C MET A 237 29.91 -5.68 0.96
N PRO A 238 28.80 -4.93 1.01
CA PRO A 238 28.47 -4.03 2.11
C PRO A 238 28.49 -4.71 3.48
N GLY A 239 29.09 -4.03 4.45
CA GLY A 239 28.89 -4.35 5.87
C GLY A 239 29.15 -3.14 6.74
N VAL A 240 28.40 -3.03 7.82
CA VAL A 240 28.46 -1.93 8.78
C VAL A 240 29.88 -1.79 9.33
N LEU A 241 30.37 -0.55 9.44
CA LEU A 241 31.76 -0.19 9.79
C LEU A 241 32.83 -0.63 8.77
N ARG A 242 32.45 -1.03 7.56
CA ARG A 242 33.36 -1.37 6.46
C ARG A 242 33.06 -0.53 5.21
N THR A 243 33.91 -0.64 4.19
CA THR A 243 33.61 -0.16 2.83
C THR A 243 33.23 -1.35 1.95
N TRP A 244 32.36 -1.12 0.97
CA TRP A 244 32.11 -2.02 -0.14
C TRP A 244 32.83 -1.55 -1.39
N ARG A 245 33.12 -2.49 -2.30
CA ARG A 245 33.77 -2.21 -3.58
C ARG A 245 33.18 -3.04 -4.70
N LEU A 246 33.00 -2.42 -5.86
CA LEU A 246 32.63 -3.09 -7.11
C LEU A 246 33.52 -2.61 -8.26
N ARG A 247 33.58 -3.42 -9.31
CA ARG A 247 34.27 -3.12 -10.55
C ARG A 247 33.30 -3.27 -11.73
N PRO A 248 32.83 -2.16 -12.34
CA PRO A 248 32.01 -2.24 -13.55
C PRO A 248 32.82 -2.78 -14.74
N ALA A 249 32.13 -3.07 -15.84
CA ALA A 249 32.74 -3.58 -17.08
C ALA A 249 33.84 -2.68 -17.68
N ASP A 250 33.85 -1.38 -17.37
CA ASP A 250 34.89 -0.45 -17.80
C ASP A 250 36.22 -0.59 -17.01
N GLY A 251 36.23 -1.43 -15.97
CA GLY A 251 37.40 -1.73 -15.14
C GLY A 251 37.67 -0.71 -14.04
N THR A 252 36.87 0.35 -13.93
CA THR A 252 36.98 1.30 -12.81
C THR A 252 36.63 0.61 -11.49
N VAL A 253 37.19 1.08 -10.37
CA VAL A 253 36.82 0.57 -9.05
C VAL A 253 36.01 1.64 -8.34
N VAL A 254 34.77 1.30 -8.00
CA VAL A 254 33.88 2.13 -7.19
C VAL A 254 33.98 1.65 -5.76
N GLU A 255 34.25 2.57 -4.84
CA GLU A 255 34.36 2.32 -3.40
C GLU A 255 33.46 3.29 -2.63
N SER A 256 32.80 2.80 -1.59
CA SER A 256 31.97 3.60 -0.68
C SER A 256 32.75 4.28 0.44
N GLY A 257 32.08 5.22 1.10
CA GLY A 257 32.43 5.60 2.47
C GLY A 257 32.21 4.45 3.46
N VAL A 258 32.51 4.71 4.74
CA VAL A 258 32.26 3.72 5.80
C VAL A 258 30.75 3.55 5.97
N VAL A 259 30.27 2.32 5.78
CA VAL A 259 28.86 1.98 5.89
C VAL A 259 28.38 2.19 7.33
N ALA A 260 27.32 2.99 7.48
CA ALA A 260 26.66 3.28 8.74
C ALA A 260 25.48 2.34 9.00
N ALA A 261 24.70 2.05 7.96
CA ALA A 261 23.52 1.20 8.06
C ALA A 261 23.24 0.48 6.74
N ILE A 262 22.67 -0.72 6.83
CA ILE A 262 22.16 -1.48 5.69
C ILE A 262 20.72 -1.82 6.02
N GLU A 263 19.79 -1.33 5.21
CA GLU A 263 18.35 -1.44 5.44
C GLU A 263 17.68 -2.07 4.23
N ARG A 264 16.81 -3.05 4.45
CA ARG A 264 15.95 -3.57 3.38
C ARG A 264 14.84 -2.59 3.04
N VAL A 265 14.77 -2.13 1.80
CA VAL A 265 13.72 -1.20 1.33
C VAL A 265 12.64 -1.89 0.48
N ARG A 266 12.96 -3.02 -0.16
CA ARG A 266 12.03 -3.84 -0.95
C ARG A 266 12.50 -5.29 -1.07
#